data_AF-K9GZG7-F1
#
_entry.id   AF-K9GZG7-F1
#
_cell.length_a   1.000
_cell.length_b   1.000
_cell.length_c   1.000
_cell.angle_alpha   90.00
_cell.angle_beta   90.00
_cell.angle_gamma   90.00
#
_symmetry.space_group_name_H-M   'P 1'
#
loop_
_entity.id
_entity.type
_entity.pdbx_description
1 polymer ?
#
loop_
_entity_poly.entity_id
_entity_poly.type
_entity_poly.pdbx_seq_one_letter_code
_entity_poly.pdbx_strand_id
1 'polypeptide(L)'
;MTRDFILTPNRPQDPQQDNEASDMSVMRPPMMAPEPPPPEGDLSADAGEKLPEGTQPATDDQIVEALRTVYDPEIPVNIYDLGLIYNVDIKPDGDVSVVMTLTAPACPVAGEMPGEVAEAVAAVDNVGKVHVELTWEPPWTPERMSDEAKIALDMF
;
A
#
# COMPACT_ATOMS: atom_id res chain seq x y z
N MET A 1 -49.95 -49.02 37.66
CA MET A 1 -48.76 -49.42 36.89
C MET A 1 -49.05 -49.14 35.43
N THR A 2 -48.10 -48.48 34.74
CA THR A 2 -48.10 -48.08 33.32
C THR A 2 -48.34 -46.58 33.06
N ARG A 3 -47.21 -45.85 33.13
CA ARG A 3 -46.71 -44.70 32.33
C ARG A 3 -47.60 -43.46 32.11
N ASP A 4 -47.14 -42.37 32.74
CA ASP A 4 -47.38 -40.92 32.59
C ASP A 4 -47.70 -40.48 31.14
N PHE A 5 -48.85 -39.85 30.86
CA PHE A 5 -49.38 -38.53 31.23
C PHE A 5 -48.75 -37.33 30.48
N ILE A 6 -49.37 -37.06 29.32
CA ILE A 6 -49.89 -35.76 28.86
C ILE A 6 -48.93 -34.64 28.38
N LEU A 7 -49.24 -34.25 27.15
CA LEU A 7 -48.94 -33.05 26.38
C LEU A 7 -49.29 -31.69 27.04
N THR A 8 -48.41 -30.69 26.79
CA THR A 8 -48.63 -29.20 26.80
C THR A 8 -48.77 -28.55 28.20
N PRO A 9 -48.52 -27.23 28.45
CA PRO A 9 -48.50 -26.09 27.51
C PRO A 9 -47.53 -24.89 27.76
N ASN A 10 -47.24 -24.13 26.69
CA ASN A 10 -47.37 -22.67 26.51
C ASN A 10 -46.83 -21.63 27.55
N ARG A 11 -45.85 -20.81 27.11
CA ARG A 11 -45.65 -19.32 27.30
C ARG A 11 -45.51 -18.71 28.71
N PRO A 12 -45.24 -17.39 28.88
CA PRO A 12 -44.51 -16.35 28.11
C PRO A 12 -43.44 -15.62 28.99
N GLN A 13 -42.69 -14.60 28.53
CA GLN A 13 -43.01 -13.17 28.74
C GLN A 13 -42.14 -12.22 27.86
N ASP A 14 -42.83 -11.37 27.11
CA ASP A 14 -42.52 -10.00 26.61
C ASP A 14 -42.30 -9.03 27.80
N PRO A 15 -42.19 -7.68 27.66
CA PRO A 15 -41.83 -6.77 26.55
C PRO A 15 -40.83 -5.67 27.01
N GLN A 16 -40.41 -4.79 26.09
CA GLN A 16 -40.33 -3.32 26.20
C GLN A 16 -39.15 -2.75 25.38
N GLN A 17 -39.28 -1.72 24.54
CA GLN A 17 -40.41 -1.03 23.95
C GLN A 17 -39.86 0.04 22.96
N ASP A 18 -40.45 0.07 21.76
CA ASP A 18 -40.77 1.23 20.88
C ASP A 18 -39.94 2.54 20.87
N ASN A 19 -39.50 2.90 19.65
CA ASN A 19 -39.87 4.12 18.87
C ASN A 19 -38.71 4.52 17.92
N GLU A 20 -38.85 5.14 16.75
CA GLU A 20 -39.93 5.40 15.81
C GLU A 20 -39.27 5.85 14.48
N ALA A 21 -39.88 5.44 13.36
CA ALA A 21 -40.04 6.11 12.05
C ALA A 21 -38.87 6.95 11.45
N SER A 22 -38.26 6.55 10.31
CA SER A 22 -38.74 6.69 8.91
C SER A 22 -38.11 7.91 8.18
N ASP A 23 -37.79 7.68 6.90
CA ASP A 23 -37.68 8.68 5.82
C ASP A 23 -36.34 9.40 5.62
N MET A 24 -35.59 8.98 4.59
CA MET A 24 -35.38 9.75 3.35
C MET A 24 -34.19 9.20 2.55
N SER A 25 -34.53 8.65 1.37
CA SER A 25 -33.90 8.92 0.08
C SER A 25 -32.37 8.75 -0.12
N VAL A 26 -32.07 7.90 -1.13
CA VAL A 26 -30.87 7.90 -1.99
C VAL A 26 -29.56 7.34 -1.41
N MET A 27 -29.24 6.08 -1.75
CA MET A 27 -28.22 5.77 -2.77
C MET A 27 -28.11 4.23 -2.88
N ARG A 28 -28.50 3.66 -4.02
CA ARG A 28 -27.85 2.41 -4.49
C ARG A 28 -26.54 2.84 -5.14
N PRO A 29 -25.37 2.33 -4.73
CA PRO A 29 -24.28 2.12 -5.67
C PRO A 29 -24.59 0.86 -6.51
N PRO A 30 -24.23 0.85 -7.81
CA PRO A 30 -24.57 -0.23 -8.75
C PRO A 30 -23.65 -1.45 -8.58
N MET A 31 -24.07 -2.55 -9.20
CA MET A 31 -23.28 -3.77 -9.39
C MET A 31 -21.88 -3.48 -9.95
N MET A 32 -20.85 -4.09 -9.36
CA MET A 32 -19.61 -4.38 -10.07
C MET A 32 -18.93 -5.62 -9.48
N ALA A 33 -19.12 -6.76 -10.15
CA ALA A 33 -18.05 -7.71 -10.40
C ALA A 33 -17.72 -7.56 -11.90
N PRO A 34 -16.51 -7.86 -12.42
CA PRO A 34 -15.56 -8.88 -11.89
C PRO A 34 -14.05 -8.58 -12.07
N GLU A 35 -13.16 -9.24 -11.32
CA GLU A 35 -11.85 -9.67 -11.86
C GLU A 35 -11.47 -11.06 -11.31
N PRO A 36 -10.99 -12.00 -12.16
CA PRO A 36 -10.33 -13.21 -11.68
C PRO A 36 -9.03 -12.81 -10.94
N PRO A 37 -8.56 -13.57 -9.94
CA PRO A 37 -7.32 -13.24 -9.26
C PRO A 37 -6.17 -13.24 -10.28
N PRO A 38 -5.33 -12.20 -10.34
CA PRO A 38 -4.12 -12.27 -11.14
C PRO A 38 -3.24 -13.41 -10.58
N PRO A 39 -2.63 -14.24 -11.44
CA PRO A 39 -1.71 -15.26 -10.96
C PRO A 39 -0.41 -14.56 -10.49
N GLU A 40 -0.17 -14.61 -9.18
CA GLU A 40 1.13 -14.43 -8.47
C GLU A 40 1.64 -12.98 -8.23
N GLY A 41 1.54 -12.50 -6.97
CA GLY A 41 2.46 -11.50 -6.38
C GLY A 41 1.94 -10.07 -6.16
N ASP A 42 1.14 -9.82 -5.12
CA ASP A 42 0.84 -8.46 -4.62
C ASP A 42 1.99 -7.93 -3.76
N LEU A 43 2.95 -7.25 -4.38
CA LEU A 43 4.08 -6.61 -3.69
C LEU A 43 3.93 -5.08 -3.78
N SER A 44 2.73 -4.58 -3.55
CA SER A 44 2.44 -3.16 -3.48
C SER A 44 2.20 -2.71 -2.03
N ALA A 45 2.51 -1.46 -1.73
CA ALA A 45 2.30 -0.86 -0.42
C ALA A 45 1.77 0.57 -0.53
N ASP A 46 0.87 0.93 0.37
CA ASP A 46 0.30 2.27 0.46
C ASP A 46 0.62 2.91 1.81
N ALA A 47 0.96 4.19 1.81
CA ALA A 47 1.19 4.97 3.02
C ALA A 47 0.69 6.42 2.89
N GLY A 48 0.61 7.12 4.02
CA GLY A 48 0.23 8.53 4.07
C GLY A 48 -1.27 8.79 4.02
N GLU A 49 -1.62 10.07 4.10
CA GLU A 49 -3.00 10.56 4.07
C GLU A 49 -3.17 11.59 2.97
N LYS A 50 -4.40 11.74 2.47
CA LYS A 50 -4.70 12.71 1.41
C LYS A 50 -4.45 14.14 1.90
N LEU A 51 -3.69 14.91 1.14
CA LEU A 51 -3.44 16.31 1.45
C LEU A 51 -4.72 17.16 1.39
N PRO A 52 -4.80 18.23 2.21
CA PRO A 52 -5.88 19.20 2.10
C PRO A 52 -5.81 19.94 0.76
N GLU A 53 -6.98 20.25 0.19
CA GLU A 53 -7.11 20.93 -1.10
C GLU A 53 -6.39 22.29 -1.08
N GLY A 54 -5.57 22.54 -2.09
CA GLY A 54 -4.80 23.79 -2.23
C GLY A 54 -3.39 23.77 -1.61
N THR A 55 -2.94 22.62 -1.09
CA THR A 55 -1.54 22.41 -0.68
C THR A 55 -0.66 22.23 -1.91
N GLN A 56 0.53 22.83 -1.91
CA GLN A 56 1.51 22.60 -2.98
C GLN A 56 2.18 21.24 -2.76
N PRO A 57 2.21 20.34 -3.77
CA PRO A 57 2.84 19.04 -3.62
C PRO A 57 4.34 19.18 -3.39
N ALA A 58 4.93 18.18 -2.72
CA ALA A 58 6.38 18.07 -2.57
C ALA A 58 7.09 18.08 -3.92
N THR A 59 8.31 18.63 -3.94
CA THR A 59 9.14 18.66 -5.15
C THR A 59 9.84 17.33 -5.38
N ASP A 60 10.22 17.04 -6.63
CA ASP A 60 10.99 15.84 -6.98
C ASP A 60 12.22 15.66 -6.07
N ASP A 61 12.97 16.73 -5.82
CA ASP A 61 14.15 16.72 -4.95
C ASP A 61 13.83 16.24 -3.52
N GLN A 62 12.66 16.60 -2.96
CA GLN A 62 12.29 16.18 -1.59
C GLN A 62 11.96 14.69 -1.55
N ILE A 63 11.30 14.17 -2.59
CA ILE A 63 11.01 12.74 -2.72
C ILE A 63 12.31 11.95 -2.92
N VAL A 64 13.22 12.44 -3.76
CA VAL A 64 14.52 11.80 -4.00
C VAL A 64 15.34 11.73 -2.70
N GLU A 65 15.39 12.81 -1.92
CA GLU A 65 16.09 12.80 -0.64
C GLU A 65 15.48 11.81 0.34
N ALA A 66 14.14 11.66 0.37
CA ALA A 66 13.48 10.64 1.18
C ALA A 66 13.83 9.22 0.71
N LEU A 67 13.82 8.96 -0.60
CA LEU A 67 14.22 7.67 -1.18
C LEU A 67 15.69 7.33 -0.87
N ARG A 68 16.56 8.33 -0.79
CA ARG A 68 17.98 8.17 -0.39
C ARG A 68 18.17 7.76 1.07
N THR A 69 17.16 7.96 1.93
CA THR A 69 17.21 7.51 3.33
C THR A 69 16.99 6.00 3.49
N VAL A 70 16.44 5.36 2.46
CA VAL A 70 16.20 3.91 2.45
C VAL A 70 17.41 3.20 1.83
N TYR A 71 17.99 2.28 2.59
CA TYR A 71 19.18 1.52 2.21
C TYR A 71 18.84 0.05 2.02
N ASP A 72 19.49 -0.58 1.05
CA ASP A 72 19.37 -2.02 0.87
C ASP A 72 20.16 -2.76 1.97
N PRO A 73 19.59 -3.81 2.61
CA PRO A 73 20.26 -4.54 3.68
C PRO A 73 21.40 -5.45 3.19
N GLU A 74 21.41 -5.82 1.91
CA GLU A 74 22.43 -6.67 1.29
C GLU A 74 23.58 -5.82 0.74
N ILE A 75 23.28 -4.62 0.22
CA ILE A 75 24.26 -3.69 -0.35
C ILE A 75 24.13 -2.34 0.39
N PRO A 76 25.16 -1.84 1.11
CA PRO A 76 25.10 -0.63 1.93
C PRO A 76 25.10 0.67 1.09
N VAL A 77 24.21 0.75 0.12
CA VAL A 77 23.96 1.85 -0.81
C VAL A 77 22.45 2.10 -0.82
N ASN A 78 22.06 3.34 -1.05
CA ASN A 78 20.65 3.70 -1.09
C ASN A 78 19.94 3.17 -2.34
N ILE A 79 18.64 2.92 -2.23
CA ILE A 79 17.84 2.32 -3.31
C ILE A 79 17.76 3.20 -4.57
N TYR A 80 17.92 4.53 -4.41
CA TYR A 80 17.89 5.49 -5.51
C TYR A 80 19.17 5.40 -6.36
N ASP A 81 20.35 5.46 -5.74
CA ASP A 81 21.65 5.40 -6.42
C ASP A 81 21.97 3.98 -6.92
N LEU A 82 21.40 2.96 -6.29
CA LEU A 82 21.39 1.58 -6.82
C LEU A 82 20.55 1.45 -8.11
N GLY A 83 19.68 2.43 -8.41
CA GLY A 83 18.80 2.37 -9.57
C GLY A 83 17.67 1.34 -9.41
N LEU A 84 17.22 1.11 -8.17
CA LEU A 84 16.05 0.27 -7.87
C LEU A 84 14.74 1.00 -8.12
N ILE A 85 14.75 2.32 -8.14
CA ILE A 85 13.59 3.15 -8.47
C ILE A 85 13.49 3.30 -9.98
N TYR A 86 12.38 2.86 -10.56
CA TYR A 86 12.12 2.91 -12.01
C TYR A 86 11.31 4.12 -12.41
N ASN A 87 10.33 4.48 -11.59
CA ASN A 87 9.47 5.62 -11.84
C ASN A 87 9.01 6.26 -10.54
N VAL A 88 8.88 7.58 -10.56
CA VAL A 88 8.27 8.38 -9.50
C VAL A 88 7.32 9.35 -10.19
N ASP A 89 6.03 9.22 -9.93
CA ASP A 89 4.98 10.08 -10.47
C ASP A 89 4.35 10.87 -9.31
N ILE A 90 4.56 12.18 -9.31
CA ILE A 90 3.96 13.10 -8.34
C ILE A 90 2.74 13.72 -8.99
N LYS A 91 1.56 13.40 -8.46
CA LYS A 91 0.30 13.91 -8.99
C LYS A 91 0.04 15.34 -8.50
N PRO A 92 -0.79 16.11 -9.24
CA PRO A 92 -1.11 17.50 -8.87
C PRO A 92 -1.82 17.66 -7.51
N ASP A 93 -2.42 16.60 -6.98
CA ASP A 93 -3.04 16.54 -5.66
C ASP A 93 -2.06 16.15 -4.54
N GLY A 94 -0.80 15.90 -4.88
CA GLY A 94 0.29 15.50 -3.98
C GLY A 94 0.37 14.01 -3.69
N ASP A 95 -0.49 13.20 -4.31
CA ASP A 95 -0.36 11.75 -4.27
C ASP A 95 0.87 11.32 -5.09
N VAL A 96 1.64 10.36 -4.59
CA VAL A 96 2.89 9.91 -5.20
C VAL A 96 2.76 8.44 -5.57
N SER A 97 3.10 8.09 -6.80
CA SER A 97 3.17 6.69 -7.25
C SER A 97 4.61 6.34 -7.58
N VAL A 98 5.18 5.35 -6.89
CA VAL A 98 6.57 4.91 -7.07
C VAL A 98 6.54 3.50 -7.64
N VAL A 99 7.29 3.28 -8.71
CA VAL A 99 7.55 1.93 -9.23
C VAL A 99 9.00 1.60 -8.91
N MET A 100 9.22 0.51 -8.19
CA MET A 100 10.56 0.05 -7.82
C MET A 100 10.76 -1.42 -8.20
N THR A 101 11.99 -1.88 -8.09
CA THR A 101 12.38 -3.28 -8.26
C THR A 101 13.35 -3.68 -7.14
N LEU A 102 13.68 -4.97 -7.06
CA LEU A 102 14.68 -5.47 -6.13
C LEU A 102 15.75 -6.27 -6.86
N THR A 103 16.92 -6.37 -6.22
CA THR A 103 18.05 -7.14 -6.72
C THR A 103 17.78 -8.64 -6.71
N ALA A 104 16.88 -9.13 -5.85
CA ALA A 104 16.54 -10.54 -5.73
C ALA A 104 15.05 -10.80 -5.41
N PRO A 105 14.36 -11.70 -6.15
CA PRO A 105 12.96 -12.05 -5.92
C PRO A 105 12.69 -13.06 -4.80
N ALA A 106 13.73 -13.53 -4.10
CA ALA A 106 13.65 -14.76 -3.30
C ALA A 106 13.63 -14.56 -1.76
N CYS A 107 13.70 -13.33 -1.25
CA CYS A 107 13.74 -13.09 0.20
C CYS A 107 12.37 -12.66 0.72
N PRO A 108 11.82 -13.27 1.79
CA PRO A 108 10.54 -12.83 2.38
C PRO A 108 10.59 -11.38 2.89
N VAL A 109 11.78 -10.88 3.23
CA VAL A 109 12.03 -9.48 3.64
C VAL A 109 11.87 -8.50 2.47
N ALA A 110 12.05 -8.97 1.23
CA ALA A 110 11.88 -8.17 0.02
C ALA A 110 10.46 -7.58 -0.12
N GLY A 111 9.45 -8.29 0.41
CA GLY A 111 8.07 -7.81 0.39
C GLY A 111 7.77 -6.70 1.38
N GLU A 112 8.64 -6.43 2.35
CA GLU A 112 8.46 -5.36 3.34
C GLU A 112 9.09 -4.03 2.86
N MET A 113 10.05 -4.08 1.94
CA MET A 113 10.73 -2.88 1.43
C MET A 113 9.79 -1.86 0.75
N PRO A 114 8.80 -2.24 -0.08
CA PRO A 114 7.84 -1.29 -0.63
C PRO A 114 7.09 -0.51 0.47
N GLY A 115 6.80 -1.16 1.60
CA GLY A 115 6.18 -0.51 2.76
C GLY A 115 7.09 0.51 3.41
N GLU A 116 8.36 0.17 3.65
CA GLU A 116 9.35 1.12 4.18
C GLU A 116 9.55 2.32 3.26
N VAL A 117 9.58 2.10 1.94
CA VAL A 117 9.67 3.16 0.94
C VAL A 117 8.42 4.04 0.96
N ALA A 118 7.24 3.43 1.02
CA ALA A 118 5.98 4.16 1.09
C ALA A 118 5.95 5.07 2.33
N GLU A 119 6.33 4.53 3.50
CA GLU A 119 6.40 5.28 4.74
C GLU A 119 7.43 6.40 4.71
N ALA A 120 8.64 6.15 4.18
CA ALA A 120 9.70 7.15 4.06
C ALA A 120 9.27 8.33 3.19
N VAL A 121 8.61 8.06 2.05
CA VAL A 121 8.08 9.10 1.16
C VAL A 121 6.86 9.79 1.78
N ALA A 122 5.98 9.06 2.47
CA ALA A 122 4.82 9.63 3.14
C ALA A 122 5.20 10.52 4.34
N ALA A 123 6.40 10.34 4.92
CA ALA A 123 6.93 11.18 5.97
C ALA A 123 7.42 12.57 5.47
N VAL A 124 7.50 12.78 4.15
CA VAL A 124 7.89 14.07 3.57
C VAL A 124 6.75 15.06 3.68
N ASP A 125 7.08 16.30 4.09
CA ASP A 125 6.11 17.39 4.15
C ASP A 125 5.47 17.65 2.78
N ASN A 126 4.15 17.77 2.76
CA ASN A 126 3.35 17.99 1.56
C ASN A 126 3.35 16.81 0.57
N VAL A 127 3.48 15.59 1.08
CA VAL A 127 3.14 14.36 0.36
C VAL A 127 1.77 13.86 0.82
N GLY A 128 0.96 13.44 -0.14
CA GLY A 128 -0.35 12.86 0.07
C GLY A 128 -0.29 11.36 0.26
N LYS A 129 -1.16 10.65 -0.47
CA LYS A 129 -1.10 9.20 -0.49
C LYS A 129 0.07 8.74 -1.34
N VAL A 130 0.88 7.87 -0.79
CA VAL A 130 1.97 7.21 -1.49
C VAL A 130 1.53 5.80 -1.84
N HIS A 131 1.69 5.42 -3.10
CA HIS A 131 1.53 4.06 -3.58
C HIS A 131 2.87 3.59 -4.14
N VAL A 132 3.40 2.50 -3.62
CA VAL A 132 4.64 1.89 -4.10
C VAL A 132 4.31 0.54 -4.70
N GLU A 133 4.69 0.36 -5.96
CA GLU A 133 4.51 -0.88 -6.71
C GLU A 133 5.88 -1.52 -6.95
N LEU A 134 6.03 -2.77 -6.54
CA LEU A 134 7.22 -3.55 -6.86
C LEU A 134 7.01 -4.34 -8.16
N THR A 135 7.86 -4.07 -9.15
CA THR A 135 7.93 -4.80 -10.41
C THR A 135 9.20 -5.65 -10.51
N TRP A 136 9.06 -6.81 -11.15
CA TRP A 136 10.17 -7.70 -11.53
C TRP A 136 10.56 -7.57 -12.99
N GLU A 137 9.78 -6.82 -13.78
CA GLU A 137 9.99 -6.63 -15.20
C GLU A 137 10.12 -5.14 -15.54
N PRO A 138 11.22 -4.71 -16.19
CA PRO A 138 12.42 -5.49 -16.53
C PRO A 138 13.23 -5.92 -15.29
N PRO A 139 14.05 -6.98 -15.37
CA PRO A 139 14.93 -7.35 -14.26
C PRO A 139 15.99 -6.25 -14.05
N TRP A 140 16.33 -6.00 -12.79
CA TRP A 140 17.41 -5.09 -12.45
C TRP A 140 18.76 -5.60 -12.96
N THR A 141 19.60 -4.70 -13.48
CA THR A 141 20.97 -5.00 -13.87
C THR A 141 21.94 -3.99 -13.23
N PRO A 142 23.16 -4.41 -12.86
CA PRO A 142 24.19 -3.51 -12.31
C PRO A 142 24.54 -2.30 -13.20
N GLU A 143 24.24 -2.38 -14.49
CA GLU A 143 24.43 -1.28 -15.44
C GLU A 143 23.57 -0.06 -15.10
N ARG A 144 22.44 -0.25 -14.40
CA ARG A 144 21.53 0.81 -13.97
C ARG A 144 22.00 1.61 -12.76
N MET A 145 23.06 1.15 -12.06
CA MET A 145 23.64 1.90 -10.95
C MET A 145 24.25 3.22 -11.43
N SER A 146 24.12 4.26 -10.62
CA SER A 146 24.83 5.54 -10.82
C SER A 146 26.34 5.31 -10.88
N ASP A 147 27.08 6.16 -11.60
CA ASP A 147 28.54 6.04 -11.72
C ASP A 147 29.23 6.08 -10.34
N GLU A 148 28.67 6.86 -9.41
CA GLU A 148 29.10 6.93 -8.00
C GLU A 148 28.92 5.60 -7.25
N ALA A 149 27.79 4.90 -7.46
CA ALA A 149 27.51 3.60 -6.85
C ALA A 149 28.42 2.50 -7.40
N LYS A 150 28.73 2.54 -8.71
CA LYS A 150 29.68 1.61 -9.35
C LYS A 150 31.09 1.74 -8.78
N ILE A 151 31.54 2.96 -8.50
CA ILE A 151 32.84 3.24 -7.87
C ILE A 151 32.84 2.76 -6.41
N ALA A 152 31.76 2.98 -5.66
CA ALA A 152 31.65 2.57 -4.27
C ALA A 152 31.73 1.04 -4.09
N LEU A 153 31.31 0.27 -5.10
CA LEU A 153 31.35 -1.19 -5.11
C LEU A 153 32.61 -1.80 -5.76
N ASP A 154 33.63 -0.99 -6.05
CA ASP A 154 34.92 -1.42 -6.64
C ASP A 154 34.74 -2.24 -7.94
N MET A 155 33.72 -1.89 -8.74
CA MET A 155 33.41 -2.61 -9.99
C MET A 155 34.28 -2.17 -11.19
N PHE A 156 35.34 -1.39 -10.96
CA PHE A 156 36.30 -0.89 -11.96
C PHE A 156 37.74 -0.86 -11.44
#